data_AF-A0A2M8FUB1-F1
#
_entry.id   AF-A0A2M8FUB1-F1
#
_cell.length_a   1.000
_cell.length_b   1.000
_cell.length_c   1.000
_cell.angle_alpha   90.00
_cell.angle_beta   90.00
_cell.angle_gamma   90.00
#
_symmetry.space_group_name_H-M   'P 1'
#
loop_
_entity.id
_entity.type
_entity.pdbx_description
1 polymer ?
#
loop_
_entity_poly.entity_id
_entity_poly.type
_entity_poly.pdbx_seq_one_letter_code
_entity_poly.pdbx_strand_id
1 'polypeptide(L)' 'MNIEEYRTYCIKKKAVTESFPFDKSTLVFKVMGKMFALADVDNF' A
#
# COMPACT_ATOMS: atom_id res chain seq x y z
N MET A 1 -14.76 4.39 -0.30
CA MET A 1 -13.52 3.69 0.06
C MET A 1 -12.64 4.72 0.72
N ASN A 2 -12.29 4.57 1.99
CA ASN A 2 -11.25 5.39 2.63
C ASN A 2 -9.90 4.65 2.62
N ILE A 3 -8.82 5.33 3.00
CA ILE A 3 -7.46 4.76 2.93
C ILE A 3 -7.32 3.53 3.83
N GLU A 4 -8.01 3.49 4.96
CA GLU A 4 -7.98 2.35 5.90
C GLU A 4 -8.65 1.11 5.31
N GLU A 5 -9.79 1.28 4.64
CA GLU A 5 -10.49 0.21 3.92
C GLU A 5 -9.63 -0.34 2.77
N TYR A 6 -9.01 0.57 2.01
CA TYR A 6 -8.11 0.22 0.91
C TYR A 6 -6.87 -0.54 1.40
N ARG A 7 -6.23 -0.05 2.46
CA ARG A 7 -5.10 -0.71 3.12
C ARG A 7 -5.50 -2.09 3.64
N THR A 8 -6.62 -2.18 4.35
CA THR A 8 -7.17 -3.43 4.88
C THR A 8 -7.43 -4.44 3.76
N TYR A 9 -7.95 -3.99 2.62
CA TYR A 9 -8.14 -4.83 1.45
C TYR A 9 -6.79 -5.33 0.88
N CYS A 10 -5.79 -4.45 0.77
CA CYS A 10 -4.48 -4.81 0.23
C CYS A 10 -3.74 -5.81 1.11
N ILE A 11 -3.67 -5.59 2.42
CA ILE A 11 -2.93 -6.45 3.36
C ILE A 11 -3.56 -7.83 3.57
N LYS A 12 -4.82 -8.03 3.18
CA LYS A 12 -5.47 -9.37 3.17
C LYS A 12 -4.85 -10.34 2.18
N LYS A 13 -4.09 -9.85 1.18
CA LYS A 13 -3.37 -10.73 0.24
C LYS A 13 -2.16 -11.35 0.96
N LYS A 14 -1.85 -12.61 0.63
CA LYS A 14 -0.73 -13.33 1.26
C LYS A 14 0.59 -12.67 0.92
N ALA A 15 1.49 -12.63 1.91
CA ALA A 15 2.86 -12.11 1.78
C ALA A 15 2.95 -10.66 1.28
N VAL A 16 2.00 -9.82 1.71
CA VAL A 16 2.05 -8.38 1.46
C VAL A 16 3.00 -7.70 2.42
N THR A 17 3.81 -6.78 1.89
CA THR A 17 4.65 -5.86 2.67
C THR A 17 4.37 -4.43 2.25
N GLU A 18 4.45 -3.51 3.22
CA GLU A 18 4.21 -2.09 3.06
C GLU A 18 5.56 -1.33 3.07
N SER A 19 5.70 -0.30 2.23
CA SER A 19 6.89 0.54 2.23
C SER A 19 6.62 1.91 1.62
N PHE A 20 7.50 2.88 1.91
CA PHE A 20 7.51 4.23 1.36
C PHE A 20 8.78 4.44 0.50
N PRO A 21 8.85 3.84 -0.70
CA PRO A 21 10.09 3.82 -1.48
C PRO A 21 10.38 5.12 -2.25
N PHE A 22 9.41 6.04 -2.33
CA PHE A 22 9.52 7.27 -3.12
C PHE A 22 9.62 8.53 -2.24
N ASP A 23 8.67 8.70 -1.34
CA ASP A 23 8.54 9.85 -0.44
C ASP A 23 7.88 9.40 0.88
N LYS A 24 7.32 10.34 1.67
CA LYS A 24 6.70 10.03 2.97
C LYS A 24 5.19 9.76 2.89
N SER A 25 4.55 9.99 1.75
CA SER A 25 3.09 9.91 1.61
C SER A 25 2.63 8.78 0.68
N THR A 26 3.49 8.32 -0.22
CA THR A 26 3.20 7.24 -1.16
C THR A 26 3.40 5.87 -0.52
N LEU A 27 2.32 5.31 0.01
CA LEU A 27 2.29 3.95 0.56
C LEU A 27 2.25 2.93 -0.59
N VAL A 28 3.27 2.08 -0.67
CA VAL A 28 3.40 1.03 -1.69
C VAL A 28 3.22 -0.34 -1.07
N PHE A 29 2.34 -1.13 -1.67
CA PHE A 29 2.13 -2.54 -1.34
C PHE A 29 2.88 -3.43 -2.31
N LYS A 30 3.62 -4.40 -1.76
CA LYS A 30 4.41 -5.38 -2.52
C LYS A 30 4.01 -6.80 -2.16
N VAL A 31 4.06 -7.71 -3.13
CA VAL A 31 4.01 -9.16 -2.91
C VAL A 31 5.33 -9.75 -3.39
N MET A 32 6.02 -10.51 -2.55
CA MET A 32 7.33 -11.10 -2.88
C MET A 32 8.31 -10.06 -3.46
N GLY A 33 8.33 -8.86 -2.87
CA GLY A 33 9.21 -7.75 -3.29
C GLY A 33 8.77 -6.97 -4.54
N LYS A 34 7.70 -7.39 -5.24
CA LYS A 34 7.17 -6.69 -6.42
C LYS A 34 5.95 -5.84 -6.08
N MET A 35 5.94 -4.60 -6.55
CA MET A 35 4.83 -3.67 -6.35
C MET A 35 3.57 -4.14 -7.08
N PHE A 36 2.40 -4.02 -6.45
CA PHE A 36 1.11 -4.32 -7.08
C PHE A 36 0.05 -3.23 -6.87
N ALA A 37 0.25 -2.35 -5.89
CA ALA A 37 -0.66 -1.27 -5.55
C ALA A 37 0.11 -0.15 -4.84
N LEU A 38 -0.36 1.09 -4.99
CA LEU A 38 0.15 2.25 -4.27
C LEU A 38 -0.96 3.27 -4.07
N ALA A 39 -0.86 4.06 -3.00
CA ALA A 39 -1.78 5.12 -2.66
C ALA A 39 -1.04 6.28 -2.01
N ASP A 40 -1.46 7.51 -2.30
CA ASP A 40 -1.04 8.70 -1.56
C ASP A 40 -1.90 8.81 -0.29
N VAL A 41 -1.30 8.65 0.89
CA VAL A 41 -2.04 8.67 2.17
C VAL A 41 -2.52 10.07 2.56
N ASP A 42 -1.95 11.13 1.99
CA ASP A 42 -2.33 12.50 2.30
C ASP A 42 -3.54 12.96 1.47
N ASN A 43 -3.71 12.40 0.26
CA ASN A 43 -4.71 12.83 -0.72
C ASN A 43 -5.70 11.72 -1.15
N PHE A 44 -5.78 10.61 -0.40
CA PHE A 44 -6.58 9.42 -0.77
C PHE A 44 -8.09 9.65 -0.81
#